data_AF-A0A850BND8-F1
#
_entry.id   AF-A0A850BND8-F1
#
_cell.length_a   1.000
_cell.length_b   1.000
_cell.length_c   1.000
_cell.angle_alpha   90.00
_cell.angle_beta   90.00
_cell.angle_gamma   90.00
#
_symmetry.space_group_name_H-M   'P 1'
#
loop_
_entity.id
_entity.type
_entity.pdbx_description
1 polymer ?
#
loop_
_entity_poly.entity_id
_entity_poly.type
_entity_poly.pdbx_seq_one_letter_code
_entity_poly.pdbx_strand_id
1 'polypeptide(L)' 'MGHPAAKLSVSVPSKLAEELRRTVGARGLSGFVTRAIAHELERQRLGVLLAEMDAELGAVPPEELARVRRQWPKR' A
#
# COMPACT_ATOMS: atom_id res chain seq x y z
N MET A 1 -4.36 -23.41 -13.60
CA MET A 1 -2.93 -23.79 -13.59
C MET A 1 -2.16 -22.64 -12.94
N GLY A 2 -1.31 -22.90 -11.95
CA GLY A 2 -0.54 -21.84 -11.31
C GLY A 2 0.53 -21.29 -12.27
N HIS A 3 0.52 -19.99 -12.52
CA HIS A 3 1.60 -19.38 -13.29
C HIS A 3 2.91 -19.45 -12.49
N PRO A 4 4.05 -19.79 -13.12
CA PRO A 4 5.34 -19.79 -12.45
C PRO A 4 5.66 -18.38 -11.93
N ALA A 5 6.29 -18.30 -10.76
CA ALA A 5 6.73 -17.02 -10.21
C ALA A 5 7.75 -16.35 -11.16
N ALA A 6 7.48 -15.10 -11.54
CA ALA A 6 8.43 -14.29 -12.31
C ALA A 6 9.56 -13.78 -11.39
N LYS A 7 10.81 -13.92 -11.84
CA LYS A 7 11.96 -13.34 -11.13
C LYS A 7 12.20 -11.93 -11.63
N LEU A 8 12.20 -10.98 -10.71
CA LEU A 8 12.53 -9.58 -10.98
C LEU A 8 13.86 -9.26 -10.31
N SER A 9 14.75 -8.58 -11.03
CA SER A 9 16.01 -8.06 -10.48
C SER A 9 15.90 -6.56 -10.28
N VAL A 10 16.10 -6.09 -9.05
CA VAL A 10 16.04 -4.67 -8.69
C VAL A 10 17.21 -4.31 -7.78
N SER A 11 17.76 -3.12 -8.01
CA SER A 11 18.77 -2.55 -7.12
C SER A 11 18.08 -1.78 -5.99
N VAL A 12 18.54 -2.02 -4.76
CA VAL A 12 18.06 -1.30 -3.57
C VAL A 12 19.25 -0.73 -2.81
N PRO A 13 19.08 0.39 -2.07
CA PRO A 13 20.14 0.93 -1.22
C PRO A 13 20.67 -0.13 -0.25
N SER A 14 22.00 -0.20 -0.08
CA SER A 14 22.66 -1.22 0.76
C SER A 14 22.12 -1.24 2.19
N LYS A 15 21.96 -0.06 2.81
CA LYS A 15 21.39 0.10 4.15
C LYS A 15 19.99 -0.50 4.27
N LEU A 16 19.14 -0.32 3.25
CA LEU A 16 17.79 -0.88 3.22
C LEU A 16 17.84 -2.40 3.03
N ALA A 17 18.73 -2.92 2.18
CA ALA A 17 18.90 -4.35 2.01
C ALA A 17 19.32 -5.05 3.30
N GLU A 18 20.23 -4.44 4.06
CA GLU A 18 20.67 -4.95 5.36
C GLU A 18 19.54 -4.92 6.39
N GLU A 19 18.82 -3.82 6.49
CA GLU A 19 17.67 -3.70 7.39
C GLU A 19 16.61 -4.75 7.08
N LEU A 20 16.27 -4.92 5.81
CA LEU A 20 15.31 -5.90 5.37
C LEU A 20 15.73 -7.32 5.76
N ARG A 21 17.00 -7.69 5.53
CA ARG A 21 17.54 -8.99 5.94
C ARG A 21 17.51 -9.20 7.45
N ARG A 22 17.81 -8.16 8.26
CA ARG A 22 17.71 -8.23 9.73
C ARG A 22 16.27 -8.46 10.18
N THR A 23 15.29 -7.81 9.53
CA THR A 23 13.88 -7.88 9.91
C THR A 23 13.21 -9.20 9.52
N VAL A 24 13.50 -9.73 8.33
CA VAL A 24 12.75 -10.88 7.77
C VAL A 24 13.56 -12.19 7.71
N GLY A 25 14.86 -12.12 7.98
CA GLY A 25 15.79 -13.24 7.90
C GLY A 25 16.05 -13.73 6.46
N ALA A 26 16.89 -14.77 6.33
CA ALA A 26 17.39 -15.26 5.04
C ALA A 26 16.29 -15.80 4.10
N ARG A 27 15.20 -16.35 4.65
CA ARG A 27 14.10 -16.96 3.87
C ARG A 27 12.85 -16.07 3.76
N GLY A 28 12.73 -15.01 4.56
CA GLY A 28 11.54 -14.16 4.59
C GLY A 28 11.50 -13.08 3.51
N LEU A 29 12.61 -12.85 2.79
CA LEU A 29 12.77 -11.72 1.87
C LEU A 29 11.73 -11.73 0.75
N SER A 30 11.60 -12.85 0.03
CA SER A 30 10.67 -12.96 -1.10
C SER A 30 9.23 -12.72 -0.65
N GLY A 31 8.78 -13.37 0.43
CA GLY A 31 7.42 -13.21 0.93
C GLY A 31 7.13 -11.79 1.44
N PHE A 32 8.12 -11.14 2.07
CA PHE A 32 7.99 -9.74 2.47
C PHE A 32 7.84 -8.82 1.26
N VAL A 33 8.74 -8.95 0.27
CA VAL A 33 8.74 -8.11 -0.93
C VAL A 33 7.46 -8.31 -1.73
N THR A 34 6.98 -9.55 -1.88
CA THR A 34 5.69 -9.81 -2.56
C THR A 34 4.53 -9.09 -1.88
N ARG A 35 4.43 -9.13 -0.54
CA ARG A 35 3.39 -8.40 0.19
C ARG A 35 3.55 -6.88 0.05
N ALA A 36 4.78 -6.38 0.15
CA ALA A 36 5.05 -4.96 0.02
C ALA A 36 4.66 -4.42 -1.36
N ILE A 37 5.00 -5.13 -2.43
CA ILE A 37 4.62 -4.79 -3.81
C ILE A 37 3.10 -4.84 -3.97
N ALA A 38 2.44 -5.89 -3.48
CA ALA A 38 0.99 -6.01 -3.55
C ALA A 38 0.28 -4.84 -2.86
N HIS A 39 0.70 -4.50 -1.63
CA HIS A 39 0.16 -3.36 -0.90
C HIS A 39 0.42 -2.01 -1.60
N GLU A 40 1.58 -1.84 -2.23
CA GLU A 40 1.89 -0.60 -2.95
C GLU A 40 1.02 -0.45 -4.20
N LEU A 41 0.84 -1.51 -4.98
CA LEU A 41 -0.06 -1.50 -6.13
C LEU A 41 -1.52 -1.24 -5.74
N GLU A 42 -1.96 -1.82 -4.62
CA GLU A 42 -3.29 -1.57 -4.07
C GLU A 42 -3.46 -0.11 -3.65
N ARG A 43 -2.49 0.46 -2.91
CA ARG A 43 -2.50 1.89 -2.55
C ARG A 43 -2.57 2.81 -3.76
N GLN A 44 -1.80 2.52 -4.81
CA GLN A 44 -1.81 3.32 -6.03
C GLN A 44 -3.17 3.28 -6.71
N ARG A 45 -3.80 2.10 -6.81
CA ARG A 45 -5.16 1.95 -7.37
C ARG A 45 -6.21 2.69 -6.54
N LEU A 46 -6.11 2.62 -5.21
CA LEU A 46 -6.99 3.38 -4.32
C LEU A 46 -6.80 4.90 -4.51
N GLY A 47 -5.56 5.35 -4.68
CA GLY A 47 -5.27 6.75 -4.97
C GLY A 47 -5.89 7.24 -6.29
N VAL A 48 -5.82 6.42 -7.34
CA VAL A 48 -6.46 6.71 -8.63
C VAL A 48 -7.98 6.80 -8.47
N LEU A 49 -8.60 5.82 -7.81
CA LEU A 49 -10.05 5.82 -7.59
C LEU A 49 -10.50 7.05 -6.80
N LEU A 50 -9.78 7.44 -5.75
CA LEU A 50 -10.10 8.64 -4.97
C LEU A 50 -10.00 9.90 -5.83
N ALA A 51 -8.97 10.01 -6.68
CA ALA A 51 -8.83 11.14 -7.59
C ALA A 51 -9.96 11.22 -8.62
N GLU A 52 -10.41 10.07 -9.15
CA GLU A 52 -11.57 9.99 -10.04
C GLU A 52 -12.85 10.45 -9.32
N MET A 53 -13.07 9.99 -8.10
CA MET A 53 -14.21 10.39 -7.27
C MET A 53 -14.19 11.90 -6.96
N ASP A 54 -13.03 12.46 -6.61
CA ASP A 54 -12.89 13.89 -6.35
C ASP A 54 -13.15 14.72 -7.62
N ALA A 55 -12.76 14.23 -8.79
CA ALA A 55 -13.03 14.88 -10.07
C ALA A 55 -14.51 14.85 -10.46
N GLU A 56 -15.21 13.74 -10.18
CA GLU A 56 -16.62 13.57 -10.52
C GLU A 56 -17.56 14.26 -9.53
N LEU A 57 -17.28 14.14 -8.23
CA LEU A 57 -18.20 14.54 -7.14
C LEU A 57 -17.77 15.84 -6.45
N GLY A 58 -16.52 16.26 -6.63
CA GLY A 58 -15.91 17.35 -5.87
C GLY A 58 -15.49 16.93 -4.46
N ALA A 59 -14.80 17.83 -3.75
CA ALA A 59 -14.32 17.58 -2.41
C ALA A 59 -15.47 17.40 -1.40
N VAL A 60 -15.30 16.49 -0.44
CA VAL A 60 -16.28 16.30 0.65
C VAL A 60 -16.34 17.57 1.51
N PRO A 61 -17.54 18.15 1.74
CA PRO A 61 -17.67 19.35 2.56
C PRO A 61 -17.16 19.13 4.01
N PRO A 62 -16.39 20.07 4.58
CA PRO A 62 -15.82 19.93 5.92
C PRO A 62 -16.85 19.68 7.04
N GLU A 63 -18.01 20.31 6.94
CA GLU A 63 -19.13 20.16 7.87
C GLU A 63 -19.69 18.73 7.89
N GLU A 64 -19.72 18.09 6.72
CA GLU A 64 -20.22 16.72 6.54
C GLU A 64 -19.22 15.71 7.11
N LEU A 65 -17.92 15.91 6.83
CA LEU A 65 -16.84 15.14 7.46
C LEU A 65 -16.88 15.26 8.99
N ALA A 66 -17.07 16.47 9.52
CA ALA A 66 -17.17 16.69 10.96
C ALA A 66 -18.40 15.98 11.56
N ARG A 67 -19.54 16.01 10.85
CA ARG A 67 -20.77 15.31 11.25
C ARG A 67 -20.56 13.80 11.34
N VAL A 68 -19.91 13.19 10.36
CA VAL A 68 -19.64 11.73 10.34
C VAL A 68 -18.59 11.34 11.39
N ARG A 69 -17.51 12.11 11.56
CA ARG A 69 -16.47 11.84 12.57
C ARG A 69 -17.03 11.79 14.00
N ARG A 70 -18.05 12.60 14.31
CA ARG A 70 -18.74 12.56 15.62
C ARG A 70 -19.53 11.27 15.88
N GLN A 71 -19.94 10.58 14.82
CA GLN A 71 -20.69 9.33 14.90
C GLN A 71 -19.79 8.09 14.93
N TRP A 72 -18.51 8.24 14.57
CA TRP A 72 -17.59 7.12 14.53
C TRP A 72 -17.27 6.63 15.95
N PRO A 73 -17.32 5.31 16.22
CA PRO A 73 -16.95 4.79 17.53
C PRO A 73 -15.52 5.21 17.88
N LYS A 74 -15.32 5.76 19.08
CA LYS A 74 -13.97 5.98 19.60
C LYS A 74 -13.33 4.60 19.76
N ARG A 75 -12.24 4.34 19.03
CA ARG A 75 -11.40 3.15 19.21
C ARG A 75 -10.59 3.27 20.49
#